data_AF-A0A6B0SF69-F1
#
_entry.id   AF-A0A6B0SF69-F1
#
_cell.length_a   1.000
_cell.length_b   1.000
_cell.length_c   1.000
_cell.angle_alpha   90.00
_cell.angle_beta   90.00
_cell.angle_gamma   90.00
#
_symmetry.space_group_name_H-M   'P 1'
#
loop_
_entity.id
_entity.type
_entity.pdbx_description
1 polymer ?
#
loop_
_entity_poly.entity_id
_entity_poly.type
_entity_poly.pdbx_seq_one_letter_code
_entity_poly.pdbx_strand_id
1 'polypeptide(L)'
;TCPRTRPTRGGYERALDAAGLDVVAAEDVSAHSVGQFGKWTALFGRLHGSPLGPAIDRLLERYDLDPRSITEQVRLANAALPSLRHVVFVARA
;
A
#
# COMPACT_ATOMS: atom_id res chain seq x y z
N THR A 1 -9.12 8.84 -25.90
CA THR A 1 -8.25 8.41 -24.79
C THR A 1 -9.02 8.63 -23.51
N CYS A 2 -9.53 7.59 -22.84
CA CYS A 2 -10.24 7.79 -21.57
C CYS A 2 -9.26 8.35 -20.53
N PRO A 3 -9.54 9.51 -19.92
CA PRO A 3 -8.73 9.98 -18.80
C PRO A 3 -8.83 8.93 -17.70
N ARG A 4 -7.71 8.37 -17.25
CA ARG A 4 -7.66 7.55 -16.05
C ARG A 4 -7.88 8.47 -14.86
N THR A 5 -9.13 8.86 -14.64
CA THR A 5 -9.55 9.54 -13.43
C THR A 5 -9.20 8.65 -12.25
N ARG A 6 -8.56 9.25 -11.23
CA ARG A 6 -8.28 8.57 -9.98
C ARG A 6 -9.59 7.96 -9.48
N PRO A 7 -9.67 6.64 -9.26
CA PRO A 7 -10.93 6.04 -8.91
C PRO A 7 -11.34 6.54 -7.53
N THR A 8 -12.47 7.24 -7.48
CA THR A 8 -13.08 7.69 -6.23
C THR A 8 -14.07 6.62 -5.77
N ARG A 9 -14.43 6.64 -4.49
CA ARG A 9 -15.49 5.77 -3.95
C ARG A 9 -16.75 5.80 -4.83
N GLY A 10 -17.25 6.99 -5.16
CA GLY A 10 -18.41 7.13 -6.04
C GLY A 10 -18.15 6.68 -7.49
N GLY A 11 -16.89 6.64 -7.95
CA GLY A 11 -16.53 6.03 -9.23
C GLY A 11 -16.66 4.51 -9.22
N TYR A 12 -16.27 3.87 -8.12
CA TYR A 12 -16.47 2.42 -7.94
C TYR A 12 -17.94 2.05 -7.76
N GLU A 13 -18.69 2.81 -6.95
CA GLU A 13 -20.13 2.57 -6.77
C GLU A 13 -20.88 2.64 -8.11
N ARG A 14 -20.60 3.65 -8.95
CA ARG A 14 -21.18 3.73 -10.30
C ARG A 14 -20.75 2.59 -11.23
N ALA A 15 -19.52 2.11 -11.12
CA ALA A 15 -19.03 1.01 -11.94
C ALA A 15 -19.70 -0.33 -11.56
N LEU A 16 -19.98 -0.53 -10.26
CA LEU A 16 -20.70 -1.68 -9.74
C LEU A 16 -22.19 -1.63 -10.15
N ASP A 17 -22.83 -0.46 -10.02
CA ASP A 17 -24.20 -0.21 -10.49
C ASP A 17 -24.36 -0.47 -12.00
N ALA A 18 -23.43 0.04 -12.82
CA ALA A 18 -23.41 -0.22 -14.26
C ALA A 18 -23.20 -1.71 -14.61
N ALA A 19 -22.68 -2.51 -13.69
CA ALA A 19 -22.54 -3.95 -13.84
C ALA A 19 -23.75 -4.74 -13.31
N GLY A 20 -24.81 -4.06 -12.85
CA GLY A 20 -25.99 -4.68 -12.25
C GLY A 20 -25.72 -5.27 -10.86
N LEU A 21 -24.72 -4.75 -10.16
CA LEU A 21 -24.35 -5.21 -8.82
C LEU A 21 -24.76 -4.17 -7.78
N ASP A 22 -25.61 -4.59 -6.85
CA ASP A 22 -26.02 -3.78 -5.70
C ASP A 22 -24.95 -3.83 -4.62
N VAL A 23 -24.42 -2.66 -4.25
CA VAL A 23 -23.43 -2.52 -3.18
C VAL A 23 -24.13 -2.68 -1.82
N VAL A 24 -23.81 -3.77 -1.13
CA VAL A 24 -24.37 -4.10 0.19
C VAL A 24 -23.55 -3.49 1.32
N ALA A 25 -22.23 -3.41 1.16
CA ALA A 25 -21.34 -2.80 2.15
C ALA A 25 -20.09 -2.22 1.49
N ALA A 26 -19.53 -1.19 2.13
CA ALA A 26 -18.23 -0.64 1.80
C ALA A 26 -17.45 -0.39 3.09
N GLU A 27 -16.31 -1.07 3.26
CA GLU A 27 -15.50 -1.01 4.47
C GLU A 27 -14.10 -0.46 4.17
N ASP A 28 -13.67 0.54 4.93
CA ASP A 28 -12.31 1.07 4.85
C ASP A 28 -11.38 0.20 5.72
N VAL A 29 -10.57 -0.63 5.04
CA VAL A 29 -9.61 -1.54 5.67
C VAL A 29 -8.20 -0.95 5.70
N SER A 30 -8.05 0.36 5.44
CA SER A 30 -6.74 1.04 5.37
C SER A 30 -5.92 0.81 6.63
N ALA A 31 -6.53 0.81 7.82
CA ALA A 31 -5.83 0.58 9.08
C ALA A 31 -5.16 -0.80 9.15
N HIS A 32 -5.81 -1.83 8.60
CA HIS A 32 -5.33 -3.22 8.60
C HIS A 32 -4.43 -3.55 7.39
N SER A 33 -4.46 -2.71 6.35
CA SER A 33 -3.64 -2.88 5.15
C SER A 33 -2.51 -1.84 5.07
N VAL A 34 -2.81 -0.63 4.58
CA VAL A 34 -1.84 0.48 4.40
C VAL A 34 -1.19 0.86 5.73
N GLY A 35 -1.95 0.87 6.81
CA GLY A 35 -1.47 1.15 8.16
C GLY A 35 -0.51 0.09 8.69
N GLN A 36 -0.78 -1.20 8.44
CA GLN A 36 0.13 -2.28 8.83
C GLN A 36 1.40 -2.26 8.00
N PHE A 37 1.28 -2.07 6.69
CA PHE A 37 2.42 -1.90 5.81
C PHE A 37 3.31 -0.72 6.27
N GLY A 38 2.71 0.42 6.60
CA GLY A 38 3.40 1.57 7.17
C GLY A 38 4.15 1.30 8.48
N LYS A 39 3.60 0.46 9.36
CA LYS A 39 4.28 0.05 10.60
C LYS A 39 5.54 -0.75 10.29
N TRP A 40 5.46 -1.70 9.37
CA TRP A 40 6.59 -2.55 8.97
C TRP A 40 7.69 -1.75 8.27
N THR A 41 7.34 -0.90 7.31
CA THR A 41 8.29 -0.06 6.57
C THR A 41 8.96 0.96 7.49
N ALA A 42 8.23 1.53 8.46
CA ALA A 42 8.81 2.41 9.47
C ALA A 42 9.74 1.67 10.44
N LEU A 43 9.44 0.42 10.79
CA LEU A 43 10.33 -0.42 11.58
C LEU A 43 11.62 -0.72 10.82
N PHE A 44 11.52 -1.14 9.55
CA PHE A 44 12.68 -1.35 8.69
C PHE A 44 13.57 -0.11 8.64
N GLY A 45 13.00 1.07 8.36
CA GLY A 45 13.77 2.32 8.29
C GLY A 45 14.48 2.66 9.61
N ARG A 46 13.85 2.40 10.77
CA ARG A 46 14.49 2.59 12.08
C ARG A 46 15.63 1.61 12.33
N LEU A 47 15.46 0.35 11.95
CA LEU A 47 16.51 -0.67 12.10
C LEU A 47 17.68 -0.40 11.15
N HIS A 48 17.39 -0.03 9.90
CA HIS A 48 18.39 0.28 8.89
C HIS A 48 19.21 1.53 9.24
N GLY A 49 18.56 2.57 9.78
CA GLY A 49 19.25 3.78 10.28
C GLY A 49 19.99 3.62 11.61
N SER A 50 19.96 2.43 12.23
CA SER A 50 20.67 2.12 13.47
C SER A 50 22.07 1.54 13.17
N PRO A 51 22.92 1.32 14.19
CA PRO A 51 24.20 0.62 14.02
C PRO A 51 24.09 -0.79 13.41
N LEU A 52 22.89 -1.38 13.36
CA LEU A 52 22.64 -2.67 12.71
C LEU A 52 22.51 -2.58 11.18
N GLY A 53 22.41 -1.37 10.60
CA GLY A 53 22.26 -1.16 9.15
C GLY A 53 23.20 -1.99 8.29
N PRO A 54 24.52 -1.98 8.53
CA PRO A 54 25.47 -2.77 7.74
C PRO A 54 25.29 -4.29 7.85
N ALA A 55 24.70 -4.79 8.94
CA ALA A 55 24.37 -6.21 9.09
C ALA A 55 23.09 -6.58 8.33
N ILE A 56 22.13 -5.65 8.28
CA ILE A 56 20.91 -5.78 7.49
C ILE A 56 21.23 -5.77 6.00
N ASP A 57 22.10 -4.85 5.54
CA ASP A 57 22.55 -4.80 4.14
C ASP A 57 23.19 -6.13 3.72
N ARG A 58 24.13 -6.63 4.52
CA ARG A 58 24.77 -7.94 4.29
C ARG A 58 23.78 -9.10 4.30
N LEU A 59 22.70 -9.02 5.08
CA LEU A 59 21.66 -10.04 5.07
C LEU A 59 20.86 -9.98 3.76
N LEU A 60 20.44 -8.78 3.33
CA LEU A 60 19.70 -8.58 2.09
C LEU A 60 20.51 -9.04 0.87
N GLU A 61 21.79 -8.68 0.80
CA GLU A 61 22.69 -9.10 -0.28
C GLU A 61 22.81 -10.64 -0.39
N ARG A 62 22.78 -11.38 0.73
CA ARG A 62 22.78 -12.86 0.70
C ARG A 62 21.52 -13.47 0.08
N TYR A 63 20.44 -12.70 0.02
CA TYR A 63 19.20 -13.09 -0.65
C TYR A 63 19.07 -12.47 -2.05
N ASP A 64 20.18 -11.97 -2.62
CA ASP A 64 20.21 -11.27 -3.91
C ASP A 64 19.30 -10.02 -3.96
N LEU A 65 19.10 -9.38 -2.81
CA LEU A 65 18.32 -8.16 -2.69
C LEU A 65 19.25 -6.93 -2.60
N ASP A 66 19.02 -5.94 -3.46
CA ASP A 66 19.74 -4.66 -3.40
C ASP A 66 19.25 -3.79 -2.23
N PRO A 67 20.08 -3.58 -1.18
CA PRO A 67 19.68 -2.82 0.00
C PRO A 67 19.35 -1.36 -0.32
N ARG A 68 20.00 -0.78 -1.33
CA ARG A 68 19.78 0.60 -1.74
C ARG A 68 18.41 0.77 -2.40
N SER A 69 18.09 -0.10 -3.36
CA SER A 69 16.78 -0.12 -4.00
C SER A 69 15.66 -0.34 -2.99
N ILE A 70 15.82 -1.29 -2.07
CA ILE A 70 14.82 -1.55 -1.01
C ILE A 70 14.62 -0.31 -0.14
N THR A 71 15.70 0.30 0.34
CA THR A 71 15.61 1.48 1.22
C THR A 71 14.92 2.64 0.52
N GLU A 72 15.24 2.87 -0.76
CA GLU A 72 14.61 3.93 -1.54
C GLU A 72 13.12 3.64 -1.78
N GLN A 73 12.75 2.40 -2.10
CA GLN A 73 11.35 2.00 -2.25
C GLN A 73 10.58 2.17 -0.94
N VAL A 74 11.16 1.77 0.19
CA VAL A 74 10.56 1.95 1.51
C VAL A 74 10.33 3.43 1.82
N ARG A 75 11.29 4.30 1.49
CA ARG A 75 11.18 5.76 1.67
C ARG A 75 10.06 6.33 0.82
N LEU A 76 10.03 6.01 -0.48
CA LEU A 76 9.02 6.48 -1.42
C LEU A 76 7.62 5.98 -1.03
N ALA A 77 7.52 4.71 -0.65
CA ALA A 77 6.26 4.11 -0.23
C ALA A 77 5.71 4.82 1.02
N ASN A 78 6.53 5.00 2.06
CA ASN A 78 6.14 5.70 3.29
C ASN A 78 5.63 7.13 3.01
N ALA A 79 6.25 7.86 2.10
CA ALA A 79 5.81 9.20 1.70
C ALA A 79 4.44 9.18 0.98
N ALA A 80 4.14 8.09 0.25
CA ALA A 80 2.88 7.92 -0.46
C ALA A 80 1.73 7.42 0.44
N LEU A 81 2.01 6.72 1.55
CA LEU A 81 0.99 6.08 2.40
C LEU A 81 -0.16 6.99 2.84
N PRO A 82 0.08 8.25 3.28
CA PRO A 82 -1.02 9.13 3.70
C PRO A 82 -2.02 9.43 2.57
N SER A 83 -1.62 9.25 1.32
CA SER A 83 -2.45 9.45 0.13
C SER A 83 -3.16 8.19 -0.35
N LEU A 84 -2.95 7.05 0.31
CA LEU A 84 -3.54 5.76 -0.05
C LEU A 84 -4.72 5.43 0.86
N ARG A 85 -5.80 4.94 0.27
CA ARG A 85 -6.94 4.34 0.96
C ARG A 85 -7.22 2.97 0.36
N HIS A 86 -7.53 2.01 1.21
CA HIS A 86 -7.94 0.67 0.82
C HIS A 86 -9.38 0.43 1.29
N VAL A 87 -10.31 0.33 0.35
CA VAL A 87 -11.73 0.12 0.61
C VAL A 87 -12.18 -1.16 -0.07
N VAL A 88 -12.88 -2.02 0.67
CA VAL A 88 -13.48 -3.26 0.16
C VAL A 88 -14.97 -3.01 -0.05
N PHE A 89 -15.47 -3.36 -1.24
CA PHE A 89 -16.90 -3.33 -1.55
C PHE A 89 -17.44 -4.77 -1.58
N VAL A 90 -18.55 -5.00 -0.88
CA VAL A 90 -19.32 -6.24 -0.97
C VAL A 90 -20.55 -5.92 -1.81
N ALA A 91 -20.69 -6.60 -2.94
CA ALA A 91 -21.82 -6.42 -3.84
C ALA A 91 -22.50 -7.76 -4.16
N ARG A 92 -23.78 -7.71 -4.54
CA ARG A 92 -24.58 -8.88 -4.92
C ARG A 92 -25.30 -8.59 -6.24
N ALA A 93 -25.57 -9.66 -6.99
CA ALA A 93 -26.38 -9.62 -8.21
C ALA A 93 -27.84 -9.97 -7.91
#